data_AF-A0A1K1PR13-F1
#
_entry.id   AF-A0A1K1PR13-F1
#
_cell.length_a   1.000
_cell.length_b   1.000
_cell.length_c   1.000
_cell.angle_alpha   90.00
_cell.angle_beta   90.00
_cell.angle_gamma   90.00
#
_symmetry.space_group_name_H-M   'P 1'
#
loop_
_entity.id
_entity.type
_entity.pdbx_description
1 polymer ?
#
loop_
_entity_poly.entity_id
_entity_poly.type
_entity_poly.pdbx_seq_one_letter_code
_entity_poly.pdbx_strand_id
1 'polypeptide(L)'
;MKFNRLLSAVLAVTLSSSLVNITSSYAESKDSPVTNGAGEKHEFNGHTYQRFDATSETTFMWREANKFCQEQGGHLVTITSAEEQTFIESLLSDGNMDVYWIGATVYDLEFKWVTGEETTYTNWAKGQPDNAYEGYHVEIHRIRLPSGPAYSWGDTDDDGEFFGLDKTGFICEWDSSIDTSTSMLGEGTEKNPYQLATLEDYKKFVNIVNSGANTSACAVMTADISGVTEMVGTLEHKYMGSSDWSGNAFSGMFDGGGHTLDVKIEGSGGYEAPFCNVNNATIRNLKVTGTITGGMHCSGLVGILWNRSVNTIENSVVAATITTNSSHCGGIIGHAYTSDTTVSNCLFSGEIKGASSTACGIYGWCHDSGTHTVSNCLENGKFTECSGVDPMGHGTGVTVNIINSYKYTDAGRTGSVVGDMTPDELAAALGNGWKVEDSKVIPVVIYTTYPAYTLGDVNDDEKINAVDASEVLTYYANISTNKDGGFDDTQKLSADVNNDGKIDAVDASCILSYYAYTSTTNDATKKSIEDFLK
;
A
#
# COMPACT_ATOMS: atom_id res chain seq x y z
N MET A 1 62.20 -33.54 -39.62
CA MET A 1 61.60 -32.67 -38.60
C MET A 1 60.66 -33.50 -37.75
N LYS A 2 60.93 -33.54 -36.44
CA LYS A 2 60.09 -33.92 -35.26
C LYS A 2 58.95 -34.94 -35.53
N PHE A 3 59.16 -36.23 -35.24
CA PHE A 3 58.88 -36.96 -33.97
C PHE A 3 57.40 -36.91 -33.54
N ASN A 4 56.67 -37.94 -33.09
CA ASN A 4 56.70 -39.42 -33.05
C ASN A 4 55.38 -39.75 -32.28
N ARG A 5 54.32 -40.29 -32.90
CA ARG A 5 53.89 -41.71 -32.93
C ARG A 5 53.64 -42.42 -31.57
N LEU A 6 52.40 -42.97 -31.46
CA LEU A 6 51.91 -44.11 -30.64
C LEU A 6 51.76 -43.89 -29.12
N LEU A 7 50.90 -44.57 -28.35
CA LEU A 7 49.64 -45.34 -28.45
C LEU A 7 49.38 -45.87 -27.01
N SER A 8 48.13 -45.95 -26.57
CA SER A 8 47.60 -46.81 -25.49
C SER A 8 47.98 -46.59 -24.01
N ALA A 9 46.93 -46.24 -23.25
CA ALA A 9 46.39 -46.88 -22.02
C ALA A 9 47.23 -47.04 -20.73
N VAL A 10 46.46 -46.93 -19.61
CA VAL A 10 46.72 -47.34 -18.22
C VAL A 10 47.45 -46.29 -17.36
N LEU A 11 46.79 -45.82 -16.28
CA LEU A 11 47.15 -46.11 -14.88
C LEU A 11 46.39 -45.16 -13.92
N ALA A 12 45.59 -45.74 -13.01
CA ALA A 12 45.15 -45.04 -11.80
C ALA A 12 46.36 -44.85 -10.88
N VAL A 13 46.64 -43.61 -10.47
CA VAL A 13 47.59 -43.30 -9.39
C VAL A 13 46.94 -42.27 -8.46
N THR A 14 46.84 -42.68 -7.21
CA THR A 14 46.43 -41.90 -6.04
C THR A 14 47.52 -40.93 -5.58
N LEU A 15 47.06 -39.92 -4.83
CA LEU A 15 47.76 -39.06 -3.86
C LEU A 15 48.14 -37.64 -4.31
N SER A 16 47.45 -36.71 -3.65
CA SER A 16 48.01 -35.67 -2.78
C SER A 16 48.74 -34.49 -3.42
N SER A 17 48.42 -33.33 -2.84
CA SER A 17 49.15 -32.06 -2.82
C SER A 17 49.15 -31.22 -4.11
N SER A 18 48.39 -30.13 -4.01
CA SER A 18 48.69 -28.77 -4.51
C SER A 18 48.90 -28.59 -6.02
N LEU A 19 47.84 -28.10 -6.67
CA LEU A 19 47.97 -27.09 -7.72
C LEU A 19 47.20 -25.84 -7.31
N VAL A 20 47.97 -24.76 -7.23
CA VAL A 20 47.59 -23.38 -6.96
C VAL A 20 46.63 -22.92 -8.05
N ASN A 21 45.37 -22.66 -7.70
CA ASN A 21 44.49 -21.85 -8.53
C ASN A 21 44.70 -20.38 -8.16
N ILE A 22 45.37 -19.67 -9.05
CA ILE A 22 45.32 -18.21 -9.12
C ILE A 22 43.93 -17.87 -9.64
N THR A 23 43.01 -17.58 -8.72
CA THR A 23 41.79 -16.82 -9.01
C THR A 23 41.78 -15.62 -8.10
N SER A 24 41.74 -14.46 -8.75
CA SER A 24 41.57 -13.12 -8.20
C SER A 24 40.68 -13.13 -6.94
N SER A 25 41.26 -12.72 -5.83
CA SER A 25 40.54 -12.42 -4.59
C SER A 25 39.82 -11.08 -4.75
N TYR A 26 38.57 -11.14 -5.21
CA TYR A 26 37.54 -10.17 -4.86
C TYR A 26 36.34 -10.98 -4.35
N ALA A 27 36.49 -11.50 -3.13
CA ALA A 27 35.34 -11.76 -2.28
C ALA A 27 35.21 -10.51 -1.41
N GLU A 28 34.37 -9.56 -1.84
CA GLU A 28 33.89 -8.51 -0.96
C GLU A 28 32.96 -9.17 0.08
N SER A 29 33.36 -9.10 1.34
CA SER A 29 32.51 -9.32 2.50
C SER A 29 31.36 -8.32 2.47
N LYS A 30 30.12 -8.80 2.31
CA LYS A 30 28.91 -8.01 2.53
C LYS A 30 28.53 -7.94 4.01
N ASP A 31 29.42 -7.43 4.85
CA ASP A 31 28.97 -6.86 6.12
C ASP A 31 29.07 -5.34 5.96
N SER A 32 27.90 -4.70 5.88
CA SER A 32 27.80 -3.25 5.82
C SER A 32 28.36 -2.67 7.12
N PRO A 33 29.18 -1.61 7.10
CA PRO A 33 29.80 -1.02 8.31
C PRO A 33 28.77 -0.57 9.37
N VAL A 34 27.50 -0.44 8.99
CA VAL A 34 26.36 -0.09 9.86
C VAL A 34 25.96 -1.20 10.85
N THR A 35 26.27 -2.46 10.56
CA THR A 35 25.85 -3.60 11.40
C THR A 35 26.66 -3.75 12.70
N ASN A 36 27.85 -3.12 12.78
CA ASN A 36 28.77 -3.27 13.90
C ASN A 36 28.32 -2.51 15.18
N GLY A 37 27.29 -1.68 15.10
CA GLY A 37 26.71 -0.94 16.23
C GLY A 37 25.25 -1.30 16.55
N ALA A 38 24.68 -2.31 15.90
CA ALA A 38 23.28 -2.67 16.07
C ALA A 38 23.04 -3.41 17.41
N GLY A 39 22.09 -2.91 18.20
CA GLY A 39 21.55 -3.59 19.38
C GLY A 39 20.56 -4.70 19.01
N GLU A 40 20.08 -5.43 20.03
CA GLU A 40 19.00 -6.40 19.84
C GLU A 40 17.70 -5.70 19.43
N LYS A 41 16.81 -6.44 18.75
CA LYS A 41 15.45 -5.97 18.46
C LYS A 41 14.58 -6.20 19.68
N HIS A 42 13.74 -5.23 20.01
CA HIS A 42 12.82 -5.29 21.13
C HIS A 42 11.40 -4.95 20.67
N GLU A 43 10.41 -5.66 21.18
CA GLU A 43 9.00 -5.38 20.90
C GLU A 43 8.36 -4.65 22.07
N PHE A 44 7.57 -3.62 21.77
CA PHE A 44 6.77 -2.90 22.74
C PHE A 44 5.55 -2.28 22.06
N ASN A 45 4.39 -2.40 22.70
CA ASN A 45 3.14 -1.78 22.25
C ASN A 45 2.75 -2.02 20.77
N GLY A 46 3.11 -3.16 20.19
CA GLY A 46 2.81 -3.43 18.78
C GLY A 46 3.82 -2.83 17.80
N HIS A 47 4.99 -2.38 18.27
CA HIS A 47 6.13 -1.90 17.47
C HIS A 47 7.42 -2.65 17.81
N THR A 48 8.28 -2.87 16.83
CA THR A 48 9.65 -3.37 17.00
C THR A 48 10.61 -2.19 16.96
N TYR A 49 11.59 -2.19 17.85
CA TYR A 49 12.57 -1.12 17.98
C TYR A 49 13.98 -1.72 17.95
N GLN A 50 14.91 -1.01 17.34
CA GLN A 50 16.32 -1.38 17.33
C GLN A 50 17.19 -0.15 17.44
N ARG A 51 18.10 -0.19 18.41
CA ARG A 51 19.10 0.86 18.61
C ARG A 51 20.32 0.60 17.72
N PHE A 52 20.92 1.67 17.22
CA PHE A 52 22.18 1.66 16.49
C PHE A 52 23.15 2.66 17.14
N ASP A 53 24.26 2.15 17.66
CA ASP A 53 25.33 2.94 18.25
C ASP A 53 26.33 3.39 17.17
N ALA A 54 26.80 4.63 17.22
CA ALA A 54 27.87 5.10 16.35
C ALA A 54 29.21 4.41 16.69
N THR A 55 30.04 4.16 15.67
CA THR A 55 31.31 3.44 15.81
C THR A 55 32.50 4.38 15.61
N SER A 56 33.74 3.88 15.64
CA SER A 56 34.92 4.68 15.26
C SER A 56 34.98 4.99 13.76
N GLU A 57 34.19 4.30 12.95
CA GLU A 57 34.20 4.39 11.48
C GLU A 57 32.90 4.99 10.92
N THR A 58 31.85 5.14 11.74
CA THR A 58 30.53 5.60 11.33
C THR A 58 29.91 6.55 12.37
N THR A 59 29.59 7.76 11.92
CA THR A 59 28.65 8.69 12.57
C THR A 59 27.59 9.04 11.54
N PHE A 60 26.34 9.25 11.97
CA PHE A 60 25.22 9.51 11.06
C PHE A 60 24.65 10.89 11.31
N MET A 61 24.54 11.69 10.24
CA MET A 61 23.65 12.84 10.23
C MET A 61 22.20 12.36 10.44
N TRP A 62 21.33 13.19 11.00
CA TRP A 62 19.94 12.80 11.26
C TRP A 62 19.27 12.30 9.97
N ARG A 63 19.47 12.98 8.85
CA ARG A 63 18.93 12.57 7.55
C ARG A 63 19.43 11.21 7.09
N GLU A 64 20.69 10.87 7.38
CA GLU A 64 21.26 9.58 7.02
C GLU A 64 20.70 8.46 7.90
N ALA A 65 20.53 8.73 9.19
CA ALA A 65 19.89 7.80 10.13
C ALA A 65 18.42 7.55 9.74
N ASN A 66 17.68 8.61 9.39
CA ASN A 66 16.31 8.48 8.91
C ASN A 66 16.21 7.69 7.62
N LYS A 67 17.07 7.99 6.64
CA LYS A 67 17.14 7.25 5.39
C LYS A 67 17.48 5.78 5.62
N PHE A 68 18.40 5.49 6.54
CA PHE A 68 18.74 4.11 6.89
C PHE A 68 17.53 3.35 7.44
N CYS A 69 16.79 3.91 8.40
CA CYS A 69 15.59 3.25 8.92
C CYS A 69 14.54 3.01 7.81
N GLN A 70 14.36 3.98 6.92
CA GLN A 70 13.48 3.85 5.75
C GLN A 70 13.92 2.73 4.79
N GLU A 71 15.21 2.62 4.51
CA GLU A 71 15.78 1.53 3.70
C GLU A 71 15.61 0.14 4.38
N GLN A 72 15.48 0.10 5.70
CA GLN A 72 15.13 -1.10 6.47
C GLN A 72 13.62 -1.34 6.60
N GLY A 73 12.77 -0.53 5.95
CA GLY A 73 11.31 -0.66 6.01
C GLY A 73 10.67 -0.12 7.29
N GLY A 74 11.38 0.73 8.04
CA GLY A 74 10.89 1.42 9.23
C GLY A 74 11.10 2.92 9.15
N HIS A 75 11.15 3.60 10.29
CA HIS A 75 11.49 5.02 10.40
C HIS A 75 12.30 5.27 11.66
N LEU A 76 12.87 6.47 11.82
CA LEU A 76 13.40 6.87 13.13
C LEU A 76 12.25 6.87 14.14
N VAL A 77 12.55 6.43 15.37
CA VAL A 77 11.55 6.23 16.41
C VAL A 77 10.71 7.47 16.68
N THR A 78 9.41 7.27 16.77
CA THR A 78 8.43 8.25 17.21
C THR A 78 8.02 7.92 18.65
N ILE A 79 7.79 8.95 19.48
CA ILE A 79 7.48 8.74 20.90
C ILE A 79 6.20 9.47 21.24
N THR A 80 5.07 8.77 21.15
CA THR A 80 3.73 9.35 21.26
C THR A 80 3.12 9.18 22.65
N SER A 81 3.79 8.50 23.58
CA SER A 81 3.31 8.28 24.95
C SER A 81 4.42 8.25 26.01
N ALA A 82 4.03 8.41 27.28
CA ALA A 82 4.96 8.31 28.41
C ALA A 82 5.46 6.87 28.64
N GLU A 83 4.61 5.89 28.32
CA GLU A 83 4.93 4.47 28.36
C GLU A 83 6.00 4.11 27.33
N GLU A 84 5.85 4.62 26.11
CA GLU A 84 6.84 4.46 25.03
C GLU A 84 8.15 5.15 25.36
N GLN A 85 8.11 6.38 25.87
CA GLN A 85 9.31 7.04 26.39
C GLN A 85 10.03 6.16 27.41
N THR A 86 9.31 5.62 28.40
CA THR A 86 9.89 4.74 29.44
C THR A 86 10.53 3.49 28.83
N PHE A 87 9.91 2.91 27.81
CA PHE A 87 10.47 1.78 27.08
C PHE A 87 11.76 2.17 26.34
N ILE A 88 11.79 3.29 25.63
CA ILE A 88 12.98 3.81 24.95
C ILE A 88 14.11 4.09 25.96
N GLU A 89 13.81 4.61 27.14
CA GLU A 89 14.80 4.76 28.22
C GLU A 89 15.43 3.42 28.61
N SER A 90 14.64 2.36 28.69
CA SER A 90 15.14 1.01 28.98
C SER A 90 16.01 0.46 27.83
N LEU A 91 15.62 0.72 26.58
CA LEU A 91 16.36 0.34 25.37
C LEU A 91 17.71 1.06 25.25
N LEU A 92 17.80 2.28 25.77
CA LEU A 92 19.02 3.10 25.75
C LEU A 92 19.92 2.88 26.98
N SER A 93 19.44 2.15 28.00
CA SER A 93 20.13 2.02 29.28
C SER A 93 21.48 1.30 29.19
N ASP A 94 21.65 0.39 28.23
CA ASP A 94 22.90 -0.29 27.89
C ASP A 94 23.51 0.26 26.57
N GLY A 95 23.13 1.47 26.18
CA GLY A 95 23.71 2.22 25.08
C GLY A 95 25.21 2.42 25.21
N ASN A 96 25.88 2.70 24.09
CA ASN A 96 27.25 3.21 24.13
C ASN A 96 27.33 4.73 23.86
N MET A 97 26.28 5.34 23.32
CA MET A 97 26.26 6.76 22.96
C MET A 97 25.57 7.60 24.04
N ASP A 98 26.00 8.84 24.22
CA ASP A 98 25.34 9.76 25.15
C ASP A 98 24.07 10.38 24.55
N VAL A 99 23.93 10.31 23.23
CA VAL A 99 22.84 10.93 22.46
C VAL A 99 22.39 10.01 21.33
N TYR A 100 21.09 10.02 21.05
CA TYR A 100 20.48 9.27 19.95
C TYR A 100 19.48 10.14 19.17
N TRP A 101 19.46 10.00 17.83
CA TRP A 101 18.44 10.61 16.99
C TRP A 101 17.08 9.94 17.16
N ILE A 102 16.03 10.76 17.16
CA ILE A 102 14.62 10.32 17.09
C ILE A 102 13.92 11.00 15.89
N GLY A 103 12.78 10.45 15.48
CA GLY A 103 12.11 10.76 14.23
C GLY A 103 11.32 12.06 14.24
N ALA A 104 11.90 13.18 14.63
CA ALA A 104 11.22 14.47 14.61
C ALA A 104 12.05 15.60 13.97
N THR A 105 11.34 16.55 13.37
CA THR A 105 11.89 17.79 12.81
C THR A 105 11.31 18.98 13.56
N VAL A 106 12.06 20.07 13.64
CA VAL A 106 11.66 21.32 14.28
C VAL A 106 11.71 22.47 13.26
N TYR A 107 10.65 23.27 13.21
CA TYR A 107 10.56 24.49 12.41
C TYR A 107 9.68 25.52 13.14
N ASP A 108 10.17 26.75 13.30
CA ASP A 108 9.45 27.84 13.98
C ASP A 108 8.93 27.43 15.39
N LEU A 109 9.73 26.65 16.13
CA LEU A 109 9.41 26.07 17.45
C LEU A 109 8.27 25.04 17.44
N GLU A 110 7.72 24.70 16.28
CA GLU A 110 6.82 23.57 16.11
C GLU A 110 7.63 22.31 15.77
N PHE A 111 7.41 21.23 16.51
CA PHE A 111 7.99 19.93 16.19
C PHE A 111 6.97 19.02 15.51
N LYS A 112 7.43 18.16 14.60
CA LYS A 112 6.60 17.17 13.89
C LYS A 112 7.33 15.84 13.76
N TRP A 113 6.61 14.75 14.00
CA TRP A 113 7.09 13.40 13.74
C TRP A 113 7.25 13.12 12.24
N VAL A 114 8.23 12.31 11.87
CA VAL A 114 8.47 11.88 10.48
C VAL A 114 7.35 11.01 9.92
N THR A 115 6.55 10.39 10.79
CA THR A 115 5.35 9.60 10.46
C THR A 115 4.12 10.48 10.19
N GLY A 116 4.14 11.75 10.63
CA GLY A 116 2.98 12.64 10.60
C GLY A 116 1.98 12.43 11.74
N GLU A 117 2.29 11.59 12.72
CA GLU A 117 1.45 11.38 13.91
C GLU A 117 1.25 12.66 14.73
N GLU A 118 0.14 12.73 15.46
CA GLU A 118 -0.15 13.87 16.33
C GLU A 118 0.84 13.98 17.50
N THR A 119 1.28 15.20 17.79
CA THR A 119 2.22 15.52 18.86
C THR A 119 1.53 15.59 20.22
N THR A 120 1.03 14.45 20.70
CA THR A 120 0.27 14.34 21.96
C THR A 120 1.15 14.20 23.21
N TYR A 121 2.43 13.88 23.04
CA TYR A 121 3.41 13.71 24.11
C TYR A 121 4.73 14.42 23.79
N THR A 122 5.39 14.94 24.84
CA THR A 122 6.73 15.53 24.73
C THR A 122 7.56 15.25 25.97
N ASN A 123 8.88 15.06 25.80
CA ASN A 123 9.85 14.99 26.90
C ASN A 123 10.99 16.03 26.77
N TRP A 124 10.67 17.24 26.31
CA TRP A 124 11.65 18.32 26.12
C TRP A 124 12.45 18.66 27.38
N ALA A 125 13.76 18.88 27.22
CA ALA A 125 14.57 19.48 28.26
C ALA A 125 14.11 20.92 28.54
N LYS A 126 14.44 21.43 29.73
CA LYS A 126 14.01 22.77 30.14
C LYS A 126 14.57 23.82 29.18
N GLY A 127 13.65 24.54 28.54
CA GLY A 127 13.98 25.61 27.60
C GLY A 127 14.01 25.17 26.15
N GLN A 128 13.79 23.89 25.86
CA GLN A 128 13.71 23.35 24.50
C GLN A 128 12.24 23.21 24.04
N PRO A 129 11.96 23.22 22.73
CA PRO A 129 12.92 23.53 21.67
C PRO A 129 13.33 25.02 21.72
N ASP A 130 14.60 25.34 21.46
CA ASP A 130 15.09 26.73 21.46
C ASP A 130 15.64 27.21 20.12
N ASN A 131 15.69 26.35 19.11
CA ASN A 131 16.04 26.74 17.75
C ASN A 131 14.79 26.81 16.86
N ALA A 132 14.67 27.94 16.14
CA ALA A 132 13.48 28.27 15.35
C ALA A 132 13.69 28.14 13.83
N TYR A 133 14.86 27.64 13.40
CA TYR A 133 15.22 27.61 11.98
C TYR A 133 14.92 26.26 11.34
N GLU A 134 14.75 26.25 10.02
CA GLU A 134 14.58 25.04 9.23
C GLU A 134 15.86 24.18 9.25
N GLY A 135 15.69 22.85 9.33
CA GLY A 135 16.80 21.89 9.33
C GLY A 135 17.26 21.45 10.71
N TYR A 136 16.49 21.74 11.76
CA TYR A 136 16.71 21.21 13.10
C TYR A 136 15.94 19.92 13.33
N HIS A 137 16.54 19.03 14.09
CA HIS A 137 16.12 17.66 14.33
C HIS A 137 16.18 17.34 15.82
N VAL A 138 15.45 16.30 16.24
CA VAL A 138 15.30 15.98 17.65
C VAL A 138 16.19 14.82 18.05
N GLU A 139 16.84 14.97 19.20
CA GLU A 139 17.70 13.98 19.82
C GLU A 139 17.28 13.72 21.27
N ILE A 140 17.57 12.51 21.77
CA ILE A 140 17.39 12.12 23.17
C ILE A 140 18.73 12.07 23.89
N HIS A 141 18.84 12.78 25.02
CA HIS A 141 20.06 12.84 25.83
C HIS A 141 20.06 11.75 26.88
N ARG A 142 20.79 10.64 26.68
CA ARG A 142 20.87 9.57 27.69
C ARG A 142 21.45 10.04 29.03
N ILE A 143 22.33 11.06 28.98
CA ILE A 143 22.95 11.64 30.17
C ILE A 143 22.14 12.81 30.72
N ARG A 144 22.31 13.10 32.01
CA ARG A 144 21.72 14.29 32.63
C ARG A 144 22.47 15.54 32.17
N LEU A 145 21.73 16.50 31.59
CA LEU A 145 22.25 17.83 31.25
C LEU A 145 21.86 18.90 32.28
N PRO A 146 22.52 20.07 32.28
CA PRO A 146 22.07 21.21 33.08
C PRO A 146 20.64 21.66 32.73
N SER A 147 20.21 21.45 31.48
CA SER A 147 18.89 21.75 30.95
C SER A 147 17.82 20.71 31.34
N GLY A 148 18.16 19.48 31.71
CA GLY A 148 17.15 18.44 31.90
C GLY A 148 17.61 17.19 32.65
N PRO A 149 16.67 16.34 33.09
CA PRO A 149 17.00 14.99 33.54
C PRO A 149 17.63 14.18 32.39
N ALA A 150 18.18 13.00 32.72
CA ALA A 150 18.51 12.03 31.69
C ALA A 150 17.25 11.69 30.88
N TYR A 151 17.45 11.37 29.61
CA TYR A 151 16.47 11.01 28.60
C TYR A 151 15.51 12.11 28.14
N SER A 152 15.76 13.37 28.52
CA SER A 152 15.05 14.51 27.94
C SER A 152 15.48 14.76 26.49
N TRP A 153 14.61 15.40 25.73
CA TRP A 153 14.85 15.74 24.32
C TRP A 153 15.49 17.11 24.17
N GLY A 154 16.32 17.25 23.15
CA GLY A 154 16.82 18.54 22.65
C GLY A 154 16.67 18.63 21.13
N ASP A 155 16.79 19.85 20.59
CA ASP A 155 16.87 20.11 19.16
C ASP A 155 18.26 20.61 18.76
N THR A 156 18.75 20.15 17.60
CA THR A 156 20.05 20.54 17.04
C THR A 156 20.04 20.44 15.52
N ASP A 157 21.07 20.98 14.86
CA ASP A 157 21.33 20.82 13.43
C ASP A 157 21.57 19.36 13.00
N ASP A 158 21.50 19.10 11.69
CA ASP A 158 21.55 17.75 11.07
C ASP A 158 22.83 16.95 11.38
N ASP A 159 23.92 17.61 11.73
CA ASP A 159 25.20 17.01 12.12
C ASP A 159 25.40 16.90 13.64
N GLY A 160 24.50 17.46 14.46
CA GLY A 160 24.53 17.35 15.92
C GLY A 160 25.76 17.98 16.58
N GLU A 161 26.43 18.92 15.91
CA GLU A 161 27.73 19.46 16.35
C GLU A 161 27.65 20.29 17.64
N PHE A 162 26.45 20.71 18.07
CA PHE A 162 26.28 21.75 19.09
C PHE A 162 26.81 21.39 20.50
N PHE A 163 27.17 20.13 20.77
CA PHE A 163 27.76 19.71 22.05
C PHE A 163 29.15 19.06 21.96
N GLY A 164 29.79 18.99 20.78
CA GLY A 164 31.08 18.28 20.63
C GLY A 164 30.99 16.80 21.01
N LEU A 165 29.82 16.20 20.78
CA LEU A 165 29.55 14.79 20.98
C LEU A 165 29.66 14.13 19.60
N ASP A 166 30.89 13.82 19.18
CA ASP A 166 31.22 13.37 17.81
C ASP A 166 30.62 11.99 17.41
N LYS A 167 29.62 11.47 18.16
CA LYS A 167 29.03 10.15 18.01
C LYS A 167 27.58 10.11 18.48
N THR A 168 26.64 10.36 17.56
CA THR A 168 25.20 10.23 17.81
C THR A 168 24.72 8.88 17.28
N GLY A 169 24.09 8.09 18.15
CA GLY A 169 23.39 6.87 17.74
C GLY A 169 22.01 7.20 17.16
N PHE A 170 21.24 6.19 16.81
CA PHE A 170 19.83 6.38 16.43
C PHE A 170 19.00 5.16 16.78
N ILE A 171 17.68 5.30 16.74
CA ILE A 171 16.74 4.20 17.00
C ILE A 171 15.82 4.10 15.80
N CYS A 172 15.79 2.92 15.18
CA CYS A 172 14.75 2.60 14.22
C CYS A 172 13.55 1.96 14.92
N GLU A 173 12.38 2.29 14.42
CA GLU A 173 11.11 1.71 14.76
C GLU A 173 10.49 1.09 13.51
N TRP A 174 9.86 -0.05 13.70
CA TRP A 174 8.99 -0.71 12.75
C TRP A 174 7.69 -1.02 13.48
N ASP A 175 6.57 -1.05 12.79
CA ASP A 175 5.41 -1.73 13.34
C ASP A 175 5.79 -3.20 13.60
N SER A 176 5.50 -3.72 14.80
CA SER A 176 5.83 -5.09 15.19
C SER A 176 5.30 -5.99 14.12
N SER A 177 6.15 -6.93 13.70
CA SER A 177 5.91 -7.83 12.60
C SER A 177 4.43 -8.18 12.50
N ILE A 178 3.79 -7.61 11.47
CA ILE A 178 2.72 -8.25 10.73
C ILE A 178 3.01 -9.74 10.79
N ASP A 179 2.06 -10.52 11.28
CA ASP A 179 2.08 -11.96 11.10
C ASP A 179 2.48 -12.20 9.64
N THR A 180 3.74 -12.61 9.44
CA THR A 180 4.31 -12.90 8.13
C THR A 180 3.74 -14.20 7.57
N SER A 181 2.60 -14.68 8.09
CA SER A 181 1.58 -15.24 7.23
C SER A 181 1.22 -14.20 6.14
N THR A 182 2.01 -14.26 5.08
CA THR A 182 1.73 -13.74 3.74
C THR A 182 0.48 -14.36 3.15
N SER A 183 -0.14 -15.35 3.81
CA SER A 183 -1.39 -15.95 3.38
C SER A 183 -2.57 -15.01 3.68
N MET A 184 -2.73 -13.98 2.86
CA MET A 184 -4.08 -13.57 2.51
C MET A 184 -4.74 -14.69 1.73
N LEU A 185 -6.03 -14.93 1.94
CA LEU A 185 -6.77 -15.85 1.10
C LEU A 185 -6.81 -15.29 -0.32
N GLY A 186 -6.42 -16.10 -1.30
CA GLY A 186 -6.25 -15.67 -2.69
C GLY A 186 -4.84 -15.19 -3.03
N GLU A 187 -4.55 -15.07 -4.32
CA GLU A 187 -3.20 -14.83 -4.86
C GLU A 187 -2.96 -13.40 -5.33
N GLY A 188 -4.00 -12.56 -5.30
CA GLY A 188 -3.92 -11.22 -5.85
C GLY A 188 -3.99 -11.17 -7.37
N THR A 189 -4.53 -12.21 -8.03
CA THR A 189 -4.78 -12.23 -9.48
C THR A 189 -6.25 -11.93 -9.78
N GLU A 190 -6.60 -11.57 -11.02
CA GLU A 190 -8.01 -11.29 -11.37
C GLU A 190 -8.91 -12.53 -11.18
N LYS A 191 -8.36 -13.74 -11.35
CA LYS A 191 -9.09 -15.01 -11.15
C LYS A 191 -9.15 -15.44 -9.69
N ASN A 192 -8.14 -15.08 -8.91
CA ASN A 192 -8.02 -15.39 -7.49
C ASN A 192 -7.56 -14.16 -6.71
N PRO A 193 -8.44 -13.15 -6.56
CA PRO A 193 -8.09 -11.92 -5.86
C PRO A 193 -7.88 -12.18 -4.38
N TYR A 194 -7.08 -11.35 -3.73
CA TYR A 194 -6.98 -11.34 -2.27
C TYR A 194 -8.34 -11.06 -1.65
N GLN A 195 -8.77 -11.89 -0.71
CA GLN A 195 -10.03 -11.72 0.01
C GLN A 195 -9.81 -10.86 1.25
N LEU A 196 -10.50 -9.73 1.31
CA LEU A 196 -10.39 -8.77 2.39
C LEU A 196 -11.65 -8.85 3.27
N ALA A 197 -11.52 -9.49 4.43
CA ALA A 197 -12.60 -9.62 5.40
C ALA A 197 -12.44 -8.66 6.59
N THR A 198 -11.21 -8.18 6.83
CA THR A 198 -10.85 -7.42 8.02
C THR A 198 -10.01 -6.19 7.68
N LEU A 199 -9.88 -5.28 8.65
CA LEU A 199 -8.96 -4.14 8.54
C LEU A 199 -7.51 -4.61 8.35
N GLU A 200 -7.12 -5.72 8.96
CA GLU A 200 -5.78 -6.29 8.82
C GLU A 200 -5.51 -6.77 7.40
N ASP A 201 -6.46 -7.48 6.78
CA ASP A 201 -6.35 -7.89 5.36
C ASP A 201 -6.20 -6.68 4.45
N TYR A 202 -6.98 -5.62 4.70
CA TYR A 202 -6.89 -4.38 3.94
C TYR A 202 -5.51 -3.73 4.09
N LYS A 203 -4.96 -3.65 5.31
CA LYS A 203 -3.60 -3.13 5.55
C LYS A 203 -2.53 -3.96 4.83
N LYS A 204 -2.64 -5.30 4.85
CA LYS A 204 -1.77 -6.19 4.08
C LYS A 204 -1.83 -5.89 2.58
N PHE A 205 -3.03 -5.75 2.01
CA PHE A 205 -3.21 -5.38 0.61
C PHE A 205 -2.60 -4.01 0.29
N VAL A 206 -2.84 -3.00 1.12
CA VAL A 206 -2.23 -1.67 0.96
C VAL A 206 -0.71 -1.76 0.97
N ASN A 207 -0.11 -2.52 1.88
CA ASN A 207 1.34 -2.69 1.96
C ASN A 207 1.93 -3.35 0.72
N ILE A 208 1.26 -4.36 0.14
CA ILE A 208 1.68 -4.99 -1.11
C ILE A 208 1.73 -3.99 -2.27
N VAL A 209 0.72 -3.14 -2.39
CA VAL A 209 0.66 -2.11 -3.44
C VAL A 209 1.69 -1.02 -3.16
N ASN A 210 1.70 -0.47 -1.95
CA ASN A 210 2.46 0.72 -1.58
C ASN A 210 3.96 0.47 -1.48
N SER A 211 4.40 -0.75 -1.16
CA SER A 211 5.82 -1.14 -1.23
C SER A 211 6.32 -1.35 -2.65
N GLY A 212 5.40 -1.45 -3.64
CA GLY A 212 5.73 -1.80 -5.01
C GLY A 212 5.94 -3.31 -5.23
N ALA A 213 5.70 -4.16 -4.22
CA ALA A 213 5.83 -5.61 -4.35
C ALA A 213 4.89 -6.19 -5.42
N ASN A 214 3.64 -5.72 -5.46
CA ASN A 214 2.70 -6.03 -6.55
C ASN A 214 1.68 -4.90 -6.70
N THR A 215 2.00 -3.90 -7.52
CA THR A 215 1.10 -2.77 -7.82
C THR A 215 -0.14 -3.19 -8.63
N SER A 216 -0.13 -4.37 -9.25
CA SER A 216 -1.24 -4.94 -10.01
C SER A 216 -2.09 -5.94 -9.22
N ALA A 217 -1.87 -6.04 -7.89
CA ALA A 217 -2.61 -6.95 -7.03
C ALA A 217 -4.13 -6.73 -7.16
N CYS A 218 -4.88 -7.82 -7.30
CA CYS A 218 -6.33 -7.80 -7.32
C CYS A 218 -6.90 -8.17 -5.95
N ALA A 219 -7.95 -7.50 -5.52
CA ALA A 219 -8.59 -7.77 -4.24
C ALA A 219 -10.12 -7.74 -4.34
N VAL A 220 -10.77 -8.53 -3.50
CA VAL A 220 -12.22 -8.55 -3.31
C VAL A 220 -12.55 -8.42 -1.82
N MET A 221 -13.44 -7.52 -1.46
CA MET A 221 -13.97 -7.46 -0.11
C MET A 221 -15.02 -8.56 0.09
N THR A 222 -14.93 -9.26 1.21
CA THR A 222 -15.88 -10.32 1.62
C THR A 222 -16.67 -9.95 2.86
N ALA A 223 -16.37 -8.79 3.46
CA ALA A 223 -17.09 -8.19 4.56
C ALA A 223 -16.96 -6.65 4.52
N ASP A 224 -17.80 -5.96 5.29
CA ASP A 224 -17.62 -4.54 5.56
C ASP A 224 -16.35 -4.32 6.40
N ILE A 225 -15.54 -3.33 6.02
CA ILE A 225 -14.28 -2.99 6.69
C ILE A 225 -14.38 -1.56 7.21
N SER A 226 -14.02 -1.34 8.47
CA SER A 226 -14.12 -0.03 9.12
C SER A 226 -12.83 0.38 9.81
N GLY A 227 -12.67 1.69 10.05
CA GLY A 227 -11.48 2.24 10.69
C GLY A 227 -10.29 2.34 9.75
N VAL A 228 -10.53 2.43 8.44
CA VAL A 228 -9.48 2.47 7.42
C VAL A 228 -8.86 3.86 7.38
N THR A 229 -7.57 3.94 7.69
CA THR A 229 -6.79 5.18 7.65
C THR A 229 -5.82 5.20 6.47
N GLU A 230 -5.48 4.02 5.95
CA GLU A 230 -4.48 3.82 4.92
C GLU A 230 -5.06 4.01 3.50
N MET A 231 -4.28 4.67 2.65
CA MET A 231 -4.63 4.89 1.25
C MET A 231 -3.88 3.90 0.35
N VAL A 232 -4.57 3.37 -0.65
CA VAL A 232 -3.99 2.52 -1.70
C VAL A 232 -3.32 3.40 -2.75
N GLY A 233 -2.06 3.09 -3.03
CA GLY A 233 -1.19 3.81 -3.96
C GLY A 233 -0.44 4.97 -3.31
N THR A 234 0.85 5.11 -3.62
CA THR A 234 1.72 6.17 -3.08
C THR A 234 2.06 7.22 -4.13
N LEU A 235 2.31 8.46 -3.66
CA LEU A 235 2.84 9.59 -4.43
C LEU A 235 3.88 10.27 -3.56
N GLU A 236 5.13 10.33 -4.02
CA GLU A 236 6.23 10.96 -3.25
C GLU A 236 6.15 12.50 -3.29
N HIS A 237 5.41 13.06 -4.26
CA HIS A 237 5.25 14.51 -4.41
C HIS A 237 3.78 14.92 -4.57
N LYS A 238 3.18 15.44 -3.49
CA LYS A 238 1.77 15.87 -3.45
C LYS A 238 1.53 17.31 -3.95
N TYR A 239 2.52 17.98 -4.54
CA TYR A 239 2.42 19.38 -4.95
C TYR A 239 2.31 19.55 -6.47
N MET A 240 1.41 20.44 -6.91
CA MET A 240 1.30 20.83 -8.32
C MET A 240 2.59 21.45 -8.84
N GLY A 241 3.08 20.95 -9.98
CA GLY A 241 4.25 21.50 -10.69
C GLY A 241 5.51 20.64 -10.61
N SER A 242 5.49 19.56 -9.82
CA SER A 242 6.54 18.53 -9.88
C SER A 242 6.49 17.82 -11.24
N SER A 243 7.65 17.69 -11.89
CA SER A 243 7.83 16.75 -13.01
C SER A 243 8.05 15.32 -12.53
N ASP A 244 8.28 15.15 -11.23
CA ASP A 244 8.50 13.87 -10.58
C ASP A 244 7.18 13.38 -9.97
N TRP A 245 6.61 12.36 -10.60
CA TRP A 245 5.38 11.66 -10.20
C TRP A 245 5.73 10.27 -9.65
N SER A 246 6.90 10.13 -9.03
CA SER A 246 7.34 8.90 -8.40
C SER A 246 6.34 8.43 -7.34
N GLY A 247 6.17 7.11 -7.29
CA GLY A 247 5.21 6.46 -6.41
C GLY A 247 4.68 5.17 -7.02
N ASN A 248 4.13 4.33 -6.15
CA ASN A 248 3.57 3.03 -6.52
C ASN A 248 2.08 3.21 -6.77
N ALA A 249 1.71 3.43 -8.03
CA ALA A 249 0.30 3.58 -8.42
C ALA A 249 -0.40 2.22 -8.45
N PHE A 250 -1.62 2.17 -7.92
CA PHE A 250 -2.47 0.98 -8.02
C PHE A 250 -2.90 0.73 -9.46
N SER A 251 -2.72 -0.50 -9.93
CA SER A 251 -2.95 -0.92 -11.32
C SER A 251 -3.71 -2.24 -11.46
N GLY A 252 -4.27 -2.74 -10.34
CA GLY A 252 -5.02 -4.00 -10.31
C GLY A 252 -6.54 -3.81 -10.37
N MET A 253 -7.27 -4.84 -9.93
CA MET A 253 -8.71 -4.80 -9.72
C MET A 253 -9.02 -4.71 -8.23
N PHE A 254 -9.90 -3.80 -7.83
CA PHE A 254 -10.50 -3.80 -6.50
C PHE A 254 -12.01 -3.96 -6.62
N ASP A 255 -12.53 -5.09 -6.16
CA ASP A 255 -13.96 -5.41 -6.16
C ASP A 255 -14.50 -5.30 -4.73
N GLY A 256 -15.29 -4.28 -4.44
CA GLY A 256 -15.89 -4.10 -3.13
C GLY A 256 -16.92 -5.17 -2.78
N GLY A 257 -17.34 -6.05 -3.70
CA GLY A 257 -18.29 -7.12 -3.42
C GLY A 257 -19.67 -6.64 -2.93
N GLY A 258 -19.98 -5.35 -3.05
CA GLY A 258 -21.15 -4.71 -2.45
C GLY A 258 -20.99 -4.27 -1.00
N HIS A 259 -19.79 -4.43 -0.43
CA HIS A 259 -19.46 -4.11 0.96
C HIS A 259 -19.08 -2.64 1.14
N THR A 260 -19.12 -2.23 2.41
CA THR A 260 -18.78 -0.87 2.86
C THR A 260 -17.34 -0.80 3.35
N LEU A 261 -16.58 0.14 2.79
CA LEU A 261 -15.29 0.59 3.28
C LEU A 261 -15.49 1.92 4.03
N ASP A 262 -15.46 1.87 5.36
CA ASP A 262 -15.61 3.03 6.23
C ASP A 262 -14.23 3.63 6.57
N VAL A 263 -13.97 4.81 6.03
CA VAL A 263 -12.64 5.44 6.06
C VAL A 263 -12.57 6.61 7.04
N LYS A 264 -11.38 6.82 7.62
CA LYS A 264 -11.01 8.00 8.41
C LYS A 264 -9.66 8.53 7.91
N ILE A 265 -9.66 9.09 6.71
CA ILE A 265 -8.44 9.62 6.08
C ILE A 265 -8.28 11.08 6.49
N GLU A 266 -7.16 11.41 7.11
CA GLU A 266 -6.81 12.77 7.53
C GLU A 266 -5.46 13.15 6.92
N GLY A 267 -5.45 14.20 6.11
CA GLY A 267 -4.25 14.73 5.50
C GLY A 267 -4.40 16.20 5.14
N SER A 268 -3.27 16.85 4.85
CA SER A 268 -3.21 18.23 4.39
C SER A 268 -2.64 18.36 2.97
N GLY A 269 -2.33 17.24 2.33
CA GLY A 269 -1.71 17.18 1.01
C GLY A 269 -2.72 17.32 -0.13
N GLY A 270 -2.31 17.00 -1.35
CA GLY A 270 -3.24 16.79 -2.45
C GLY A 270 -3.64 15.32 -2.57
N TYR A 271 -4.79 15.07 -3.19
CA TYR A 271 -5.23 13.75 -3.65
C TYR A 271 -5.62 12.74 -2.56
N GLU A 272 -5.87 13.16 -1.32
CA GLU A 272 -6.37 12.26 -0.27
C GLU A 272 -7.68 11.59 -0.71
N ALA A 273 -7.65 10.25 -0.76
CA ALA A 273 -8.75 9.37 -1.15
C ALA A 273 -8.39 7.91 -0.79
N PRO A 274 -9.37 7.00 -0.65
CA PRO A 274 -9.09 5.57 -0.42
C PRO A 274 -8.11 4.98 -1.44
N PHE A 275 -8.24 5.37 -2.71
CA PHE A 275 -7.26 5.08 -3.77
C PHE A 275 -6.58 6.39 -4.18
N CYS A 276 -5.48 6.72 -3.51
CA CYS A 276 -4.78 7.99 -3.70
C CYS A 276 -4.18 8.10 -5.11
N ASN A 277 -3.50 7.05 -5.58
CA ASN A 277 -2.79 7.04 -6.86
C ASN A 277 -3.17 5.82 -7.70
N VAL A 278 -3.80 6.03 -8.86
CA VAL A 278 -4.34 4.96 -9.71
C VAL A 278 -3.82 5.07 -11.14
N ASN A 279 -3.44 3.93 -11.71
CA ASN A 279 -2.92 3.80 -13.07
C ASN A 279 -3.29 2.43 -13.65
N ASN A 280 -4.23 2.41 -14.61
CA ASN A 280 -4.67 1.24 -15.35
C ASN A 280 -5.44 0.22 -14.49
N ALA A 281 -6.28 0.72 -13.57
CA ALA A 281 -7.00 -0.09 -12.61
C ALA A 281 -8.51 -0.16 -12.88
N THR A 282 -9.14 -1.17 -12.27
CA THR A 282 -10.61 -1.27 -12.18
C THR A 282 -11.03 -1.25 -10.71
N ILE A 283 -11.93 -0.34 -10.34
CA ILE A 283 -12.52 -0.28 -9.00
C ILE A 283 -14.03 -0.41 -9.15
N ARG A 284 -14.64 -1.40 -8.49
CA ARG A 284 -16.05 -1.68 -8.67
C ARG A 284 -16.78 -2.13 -7.41
N ASN A 285 -18.11 -2.04 -7.45
CA ASN A 285 -19.01 -2.62 -6.43
C ASN A 285 -18.68 -2.17 -4.99
N LEU A 286 -18.10 -0.99 -4.82
CA LEU A 286 -17.59 -0.53 -3.54
C LEU A 286 -18.47 0.58 -2.99
N LYS A 287 -18.81 0.51 -1.70
CA LYS A 287 -19.42 1.62 -0.98
C LYS A 287 -18.41 2.25 -0.03
N VAL A 288 -18.15 3.55 -0.17
CA VAL A 288 -17.26 4.30 0.73
C VAL A 288 -18.08 5.19 1.67
N THR A 289 -17.82 5.09 2.97
CA THR A 289 -18.40 5.94 4.03
C THR A 289 -17.32 6.53 4.91
N GLY A 290 -17.70 7.32 5.92
CA GLY A 290 -16.77 7.92 6.87
C GLY A 290 -16.33 9.32 6.47
N THR A 291 -15.09 9.69 6.79
CA THR A 291 -14.56 11.06 6.64
C THR A 291 -13.22 11.07 5.92
N ILE A 292 -13.07 12.01 5.00
CA ILE A 292 -11.84 12.24 4.25
C ILE A 292 -11.53 13.73 4.35
N THR A 293 -10.38 14.07 4.91
CA THR A 293 -9.86 15.45 4.99
C THR A 293 -8.60 15.53 4.17
N GLY A 294 -8.53 16.50 3.26
CA GLY A 294 -7.41 16.69 2.36
C GLY A 294 -7.38 18.08 1.76
N GLY A 295 -6.33 18.37 1.01
CA GLY A 295 -6.15 19.63 0.30
C GLY A 295 -6.73 19.57 -1.11
N MET A 296 -5.91 19.93 -2.10
CA MET A 296 -6.37 20.02 -3.50
C MET A 296 -6.69 18.65 -4.06
N HIS A 297 -7.74 18.53 -4.87
CA HIS A 297 -8.14 17.26 -5.49
C HIS A 297 -8.46 16.12 -4.50
N CYS A 298 -8.68 16.44 -3.24
CA CYS A 298 -9.22 15.47 -2.27
C CYS A 298 -10.55 14.91 -2.77
N SER A 299 -10.76 13.61 -2.59
CA SER A 299 -11.93 12.94 -3.17
C SER A 299 -12.39 11.72 -2.39
N GLY A 300 -13.60 11.28 -2.70
CA GLY A 300 -14.25 10.20 -1.97
C GLY A 300 -13.86 8.78 -2.38
N LEU A 301 -13.20 8.59 -3.53
CA LEU A 301 -12.77 7.27 -3.97
C LEU A 301 -11.38 7.28 -4.61
N VAL A 302 -11.16 8.09 -5.65
CA VAL A 302 -9.89 8.11 -6.41
C VAL A 302 -9.26 9.50 -6.43
N GLY A 303 -8.07 9.64 -5.85
CA GLY A 303 -7.31 10.89 -5.78
C GLY A 303 -6.85 11.37 -7.15
N ILE A 304 -5.89 10.65 -7.75
CA ILE A 304 -5.35 10.96 -9.08
C ILE A 304 -5.30 9.78 -10.04
N LEU A 305 -5.54 10.08 -11.31
CA LEU A 305 -5.37 9.20 -12.47
C LEU A 305 -4.43 9.86 -13.49
N TRP A 306 -3.40 9.15 -13.95
CA TRP A 306 -2.40 9.74 -14.86
C TRP A 306 -1.74 8.69 -15.78
N ASN A 307 -0.68 9.09 -16.49
CA ASN A 307 0.13 8.24 -17.37
C ASN A 307 -0.59 7.64 -18.60
N ARG A 308 -1.58 8.34 -19.17
CA ARG A 308 -2.34 7.84 -20.35
C ARG A 308 -2.93 6.44 -20.14
N SER A 309 -3.29 6.13 -18.91
CA SER A 309 -3.82 4.85 -18.49
C SER A 309 -5.32 4.73 -18.79
N VAL A 310 -5.83 3.49 -18.80
CA VAL A 310 -7.25 3.20 -18.99
C VAL A 310 -7.83 2.74 -17.66
N ASN A 311 -8.73 3.54 -17.09
CA ASN A 311 -9.28 3.26 -15.75
C ASN A 311 -10.79 3.14 -15.79
N THR A 312 -11.30 2.19 -15.01
CA THR A 312 -12.73 1.92 -14.90
C THR A 312 -13.18 2.01 -13.46
N ILE A 313 -14.15 2.87 -13.19
CA ILE A 313 -14.84 2.96 -11.91
C ILE A 313 -16.31 2.63 -12.16
N GLU A 314 -16.83 1.57 -11.55
CA GLU A 314 -18.20 1.13 -11.82
C GLU A 314 -18.99 0.68 -10.60
N ASN A 315 -20.32 0.82 -10.66
CA ASN A 315 -21.27 0.27 -9.68
C ASN A 315 -20.94 0.65 -8.21
N SER A 316 -20.33 1.81 -8.00
CA SER A 316 -19.76 2.20 -6.70
C SER A 316 -20.51 3.40 -6.11
N VAL A 317 -20.57 3.44 -4.78
CA VAL A 317 -21.29 4.47 -4.02
C VAL A 317 -20.31 5.20 -3.12
N VAL A 318 -20.25 6.51 -3.20
CA VAL A 318 -19.56 7.32 -2.18
C VAL A 318 -20.59 8.09 -1.37
N ALA A 319 -20.62 7.81 -0.07
CA ALA A 319 -21.44 8.48 0.93
C ALA A 319 -20.59 9.13 2.04
N ALA A 320 -19.27 9.23 1.85
CA ALA A 320 -18.35 9.86 2.79
C ALA A 320 -18.50 11.40 2.86
N THR A 321 -18.07 11.98 3.98
CA THR A 321 -17.88 13.44 4.11
C THR A 321 -16.45 13.80 3.70
N ILE A 322 -16.32 14.63 2.67
CA ILE A 322 -15.06 15.13 2.12
C ILE A 322 -14.88 16.57 2.58
N THR A 323 -13.83 16.85 3.34
CA THR A 323 -13.50 18.18 3.86
C THR A 323 -12.21 18.67 3.21
N THR A 324 -12.27 19.82 2.55
CA THR A 324 -11.11 20.47 1.95
C THR A 324 -11.21 21.98 2.10
N ASN A 325 -10.08 22.67 2.14
CA ASN A 325 -10.00 24.14 2.03
C ASN A 325 -9.46 24.59 0.66
N SER A 326 -9.32 23.65 -0.28
CA SER A 326 -8.65 23.85 -1.56
C SER A 326 -9.61 23.64 -2.75
N SER A 327 -9.03 23.56 -3.93
CA SER A 327 -9.74 23.55 -5.21
C SER A 327 -9.95 22.13 -5.76
N HIS A 328 -10.98 21.98 -6.60
CA HIS A 328 -11.17 20.84 -7.50
C HIS A 328 -11.29 19.46 -6.83
N CYS A 329 -12.01 19.41 -5.71
CA CYS A 329 -12.38 18.15 -5.08
C CYS A 329 -13.46 17.42 -5.89
N GLY A 330 -13.49 16.10 -5.75
CA GLY A 330 -14.45 15.23 -6.43
C GLY A 330 -15.10 14.23 -5.49
N GLY A 331 -16.41 14.02 -5.59
CA GLY A 331 -17.06 12.99 -4.79
C GLY A 331 -16.61 11.58 -5.18
N ILE A 332 -16.35 11.29 -6.46
CA ILE A 332 -15.79 10.01 -6.91
C ILE A 332 -14.31 10.16 -7.28
N ILE A 333 -13.97 11.05 -8.20
CA ILE A 333 -12.60 11.24 -8.71
C ILE A 333 -12.14 12.66 -8.44
N GLY A 334 -10.98 12.85 -7.82
CA GLY A 334 -10.35 14.15 -7.60
C GLY A 334 -9.75 14.75 -8.87
N HIS A 335 -8.82 14.04 -9.51
CA HIS A 335 -8.10 14.53 -10.68
C HIS A 335 -7.82 13.43 -11.69
N ALA A 336 -8.18 13.66 -12.95
CA ALA A 336 -7.69 12.85 -14.07
C ALA A 336 -6.83 13.69 -15.00
N TYR A 337 -5.54 13.40 -15.05
CA TYR A 337 -4.58 14.12 -15.86
C TYR A 337 -4.69 13.70 -17.32
N THR A 338 -3.87 12.75 -17.78
CA THR A 338 -3.81 12.30 -19.18
C THR A 338 -4.54 10.97 -19.43
N SER A 339 -5.28 10.44 -18.46
CA SER A 339 -5.90 9.10 -18.52
C SER A 339 -7.21 9.07 -19.32
N ASP A 340 -7.46 7.93 -19.97
CA ASP A 340 -8.80 7.56 -20.41
C ASP A 340 -9.54 6.95 -19.22
N THR A 341 -10.67 7.53 -18.84
CA THR A 341 -11.38 7.18 -17.61
C THR A 341 -12.87 7.02 -17.87
N THR A 342 -13.40 5.89 -17.44
CA THR A 342 -14.85 5.61 -17.48
C THR A 342 -15.38 5.50 -16.06
N VAL A 343 -16.36 6.34 -15.72
CA VAL A 343 -17.16 6.23 -14.51
C VAL A 343 -18.57 5.80 -14.93
N SER A 344 -19.04 4.66 -14.42
CA SER A 344 -20.36 4.14 -14.81
C SER A 344 -21.18 3.61 -13.65
N ASN A 345 -22.48 3.87 -13.66
CA ASN A 345 -23.41 3.39 -12.61
C ASN A 345 -22.95 3.77 -11.18
N CYS A 346 -22.32 4.93 -11.01
CA CYS A 346 -21.84 5.38 -9.71
C CYS A 346 -22.80 6.39 -9.07
N LEU A 347 -22.86 6.36 -7.74
CA LEU A 347 -23.65 7.29 -6.93
C LEU A 347 -22.73 8.10 -6.01
N PHE A 348 -22.79 9.43 -6.10
CA PHE A 348 -22.34 10.28 -5.01
C PHE A 348 -23.54 10.73 -4.17
N SER A 349 -23.51 10.42 -2.88
CA SER A 349 -24.55 10.77 -1.89
C SER A 349 -23.97 11.32 -0.57
N GLY A 350 -22.67 11.62 -0.58
CA GLY A 350 -21.93 12.16 0.55
C GLY A 350 -22.06 13.66 0.69
N GLU A 351 -21.12 14.27 1.40
CA GLU A 351 -21.05 15.72 1.59
C GLU A 351 -19.67 16.24 1.26
N ILE A 352 -19.57 17.33 0.49
CA ILE A 352 -18.33 18.08 0.28
C ILE A 352 -18.39 19.38 1.07
N LYS A 353 -17.35 19.67 1.86
CA LYS A 353 -17.24 20.84 2.73
C LYS A 353 -16.03 21.70 2.39
N GLY A 354 -16.23 23.02 2.33
CA GLY A 354 -15.15 24.02 2.41
C GLY A 354 -14.34 24.27 1.14
N ALA A 355 -14.68 23.62 0.02
CA ALA A 355 -13.96 23.79 -1.25
C ALA A 355 -13.87 25.26 -1.68
N SER A 356 -12.65 25.77 -1.84
CA SER A 356 -12.39 27.20 -2.07
C SER A 356 -12.62 27.64 -3.52
N SER A 357 -12.74 26.69 -4.46
CA SER A 357 -13.19 26.95 -5.83
C SER A 357 -14.30 25.98 -6.25
N THR A 358 -14.05 25.02 -7.14
CA THR A 358 -15.05 24.08 -7.67
C THR A 358 -15.07 22.79 -6.86
N ALA A 359 -16.24 22.44 -6.31
CA ALA A 359 -16.56 21.13 -5.81
C ALA A 359 -17.38 20.34 -6.83
N CYS A 360 -16.99 19.11 -7.10
CA CYS A 360 -17.69 18.23 -8.05
C CYS A 360 -18.18 16.98 -7.32
N GLY A 361 -19.41 16.54 -7.59
CA GLY A 361 -19.96 15.32 -6.99
C GLY A 361 -19.41 14.04 -7.63
N ILE A 362 -19.11 14.05 -8.93
CA ILE A 362 -18.50 12.90 -9.61
C ILE A 362 -17.04 13.16 -9.94
N TYR A 363 -16.76 14.18 -10.75
CA TYR A 363 -15.45 14.34 -11.39
C TYR A 363 -14.82 15.70 -11.09
N GLY A 364 -13.78 15.76 -10.26
CA GLY A 364 -13.14 16.99 -9.79
C GLY A 364 -12.52 17.83 -10.91
N TRP A 365 -11.34 17.44 -11.38
CA TRP A 365 -10.64 18.11 -12.48
C TRP A 365 -10.17 17.14 -13.56
N CYS A 366 -10.23 17.56 -14.82
CA CYS A 366 -9.68 16.80 -15.94
C CYS A 366 -8.91 17.65 -16.98
N HIS A 367 -7.94 17.02 -17.68
CA HIS A 367 -7.21 17.63 -18.81
C HIS A 367 -7.65 17.07 -20.16
N ASP A 368 -7.37 17.83 -21.23
CA ASP A 368 -7.77 17.61 -22.63
C ASP A 368 -7.03 16.48 -23.36
N SER A 369 -6.07 15.88 -22.68
CA SER A 369 -5.20 14.85 -23.23
C SER A 369 -5.71 13.42 -23.04
N GLY A 370 -6.83 13.24 -22.33
CA GLY A 370 -7.50 11.95 -22.10
C GLY A 370 -9.01 12.00 -22.35
N THR A 371 -9.63 10.83 -22.51
CA THR A 371 -11.08 10.66 -22.72
C THR A 371 -11.77 10.39 -21.39
N HIS A 372 -12.62 11.31 -20.94
CA HIS A 372 -13.31 11.20 -19.64
C HIS A 372 -14.81 10.99 -19.87
N THR A 373 -15.33 9.82 -19.51
CA THR A 373 -16.74 9.46 -19.70
C THR A 373 -17.42 9.22 -18.35
N VAL A 374 -18.57 9.86 -18.15
CA VAL A 374 -19.47 9.64 -17.00
C VAL A 374 -20.78 9.14 -17.55
N SER A 375 -21.15 7.91 -17.24
CA SER A 375 -22.31 7.23 -17.84
C SER A 375 -23.23 6.63 -16.78
N ASN A 376 -24.53 6.88 -16.90
CA ASN A 376 -25.53 6.33 -15.97
C ASN A 376 -25.21 6.63 -14.49
N CYS A 377 -24.61 7.78 -14.18
CA CYS A 377 -24.26 8.15 -12.81
C CYS A 377 -25.32 9.06 -12.18
N LEU A 378 -25.43 9.02 -10.85
CA LEU A 378 -26.32 9.88 -10.08
C LEU A 378 -25.52 10.69 -9.06
N GLU A 379 -25.77 11.99 -9.03
CA GLU A 379 -25.27 12.89 -8.00
C GLU A 379 -26.44 13.36 -7.12
N ASN A 380 -26.35 13.01 -5.85
CA ASN A 380 -27.31 13.32 -4.79
C ASN A 380 -26.57 13.71 -3.49
N GLY A 381 -25.41 14.35 -3.65
CA GLY A 381 -24.58 14.81 -2.55
C GLY A 381 -24.97 16.19 -2.07
N LYS A 382 -24.36 16.56 -0.95
CA LYS A 382 -24.52 17.87 -0.33
C LYS A 382 -23.23 18.68 -0.49
N PHE A 383 -23.36 19.97 -0.80
CA PHE A 383 -22.23 20.90 -0.89
C PHE A 383 -22.41 22.00 0.15
N THR A 384 -21.49 22.08 1.10
CA THR A 384 -21.57 23.00 2.24
C THR A 384 -20.35 23.92 2.22
N GLU A 385 -20.59 25.23 2.24
CA GLU A 385 -19.52 26.25 2.26
C GLU A 385 -18.54 26.13 1.08
N CYS A 386 -19.02 25.68 -0.08
CA CYS A 386 -18.23 25.63 -1.32
C CYS A 386 -18.40 26.92 -2.12
N SER A 387 -17.30 27.48 -2.62
CA SER A 387 -17.32 28.70 -3.46
C SER A 387 -17.92 28.47 -4.85
N GLY A 388 -17.95 27.23 -5.33
CA GLY A 388 -18.45 26.82 -6.63
C GLY A 388 -18.78 25.32 -6.66
N VAL A 389 -19.77 24.94 -7.47
CA VAL A 389 -20.27 23.57 -7.55
C VAL A 389 -20.49 23.19 -9.02
N ASP A 390 -19.89 22.09 -9.46
CA ASP A 390 -20.11 21.49 -10.79
C ASP A 390 -20.34 19.98 -10.61
N PRO A 391 -21.57 19.54 -10.29
CA PRO A 391 -21.81 18.23 -9.71
C PRO A 391 -21.32 17.05 -10.56
N MET A 392 -21.34 17.18 -11.88
CA MET A 392 -20.97 16.09 -12.80
C MET A 392 -19.53 16.19 -13.30
N GLY A 393 -18.95 17.38 -13.27
CA GLY A 393 -17.52 17.56 -13.33
C GLY A 393 -17.03 18.77 -14.09
N HIS A 394 -15.72 19.03 -13.97
CA HIS A 394 -15.07 20.26 -14.39
C HIS A 394 -13.70 20.01 -15.05
N GLY A 395 -13.28 20.85 -16.01
CA GLY A 395 -11.96 20.75 -16.67
C GLY A 395 -11.64 21.89 -17.64
N THR A 396 -10.36 22.03 -18.02
CA THR A 396 -9.90 23.09 -18.95
C THR A 396 -10.17 22.74 -20.40
N GLY A 397 -11.22 23.32 -20.99
CA GLY A 397 -11.49 23.16 -22.43
C GLY A 397 -11.97 21.75 -22.83
N VAL A 398 -12.22 20.88 -21.85
CA VAL A 398 -12.73 19.52 -22.04
C VAL A 398 -14.18 19.46 -21.64
N THR A 399 -14.98 18.74 -22.44
CA THR A 399 -16.29 18.29 -22.01
C THR A 399 -16.13 16.85 -21.52
N VAL A 400 -16.32 16.63 -20.21
CA VAL A 400 -16.55 15.26 -19.71
C VAL A 400 -17.76 14.72 -20.46
N ASN A 401 -17.60 13.57 -21.11
CA ASN A 401 -18.65 12.98 -21.92
C ASN A 401 -19.71 12.38 -20.98
N ILE A 402 -20.75 13.18 -20.71
CA ILE A 402 -21.81 12.83 -19.77
C ILE A 402 -22.97 12.20 -20.53
N ILE A 403 -23.26 10.96 -20.20
CA ILE A 403 -24.25 10.11 -20.86
C ILE A 403 -25.24 9.62 -19.80
N ASN A 404 -26.54 9.82 -20.02
CA ASN A 404 -27.61 9.30 -19.15
C ASN A 404 -27.37 9.52 -17.64
N SER A 405 -26.75 10.62 -17.24
CA SER A 405 -26.38 10.89 -15.85
C SER A 405 -27.14 12.09 -15.30
N TYR A 406 -27.51 12.01 -14.03
CA TYR A 406 -28.45 12.92 -13.41
C TYR A 406 -27.92 13.52 -12.11
N LYS A 407 -28.43 14.69 -11.76
CA LYS A 407 -28.12 15.42 -10.52
C LYS A 407 -29.39 15.96 -9.87
N TYR A 408 -29.44 15.99 -8.54
CA TYR A 408 -30.58 16.56 -7.81
C TYR A 408 -30.52 18.08 -7.68
N THR A 409 -29.32 18.66 -7.70
CA THR A 409 -29.14 20.11 -7.66
C THR A 409 -29.17 20.73 -9.05
N ASP A 410 -29.74 21.94 -9.15
CA ASP A 410 -29.67 22.77 -10.36
C ASP A 410 -28.29 23.44 -10.54
N ALA A 411 -27.38 23.27 -9.58
CA ALA A 411 -26.04 23.84 -9.64
C ALA A 411 -25.16 23.21 -10.74
N GLY A 412 -24.13 23.96 -11.15
CA GLY A 412 -23.15 23.51 -12.16
C GLY A 412 -23.63 23.60 -13.60
N ARG A 413 -22.75 23.23 -14.53
CA ARG A 413 -22.97 23.43 -15.98
C ARG A 413 -23.32 22.15 -16.72
N THR A 414 -23.15 21.00 -16.06
CA THR A 414 -23.12 19.69 -16.69
C THR A 414 -24.13 18.71 -16.07
N GLY A 415 -24.61 17.75 -16.87
CA GLY A 415 -25.63 16.73 -16.53
C GLY A 415 -27.08 17.22 -16.43
N SER A 416 -28.01 16.27 -16.45
CA SER A 416 -29.46 16.51 -16.43
C SER A 416 -29.99 16.60 -15.00
N VAL A 417 -30.85 17.57 -14.73
CA VAL A 417 -31.52 17.67 -13.42
C VAL A 417 -32.60 16.59 -13.33
N VAL A 418 -32.72 15.93 -12.17
CA VAL A 418 -33.76 14.90 -11.92
C VAL A 418 -35.18 15.46 -12.10
N GLY A 419 -35.45 16.68 -11.64
CA GLY A 419 -36.75 17.33 -11.75
C GLY A 419 -37.84 16.59 -10.97
N ASP A 420 -39.01 16.42 -11.58
CA ASP A 420 -40.18 15.77 -10.96
C ASP A 420 -40.24 14.24 -11.17
N MET A 421 -39.15 13.62 -11.66
CA MET A 421 -39.11 12.16 -11.87
C MET A 421 -39.32 11.42 -10.54
N THR A 422 -40.22 10.44 -10.56
CA THR A 422 -40.34 9.46 -9.47
C THR A 422 -39.08 8.59 -9.39
N PRO A 423 -38.81 7.93 -8.24
CA PRO A 423 -37.67 7.01 -8.13
C PRO A 423 -37.64 5.92 -9.22
N ASP A 424 -38.80 5.38 -9.60
CA ASP A 424 -38.90 4.36 -10.65
C ASP A 424 -38.57 4.92 -12.04
N GLU A 425 -39.03 6.14 -12.36
CA GLU A 425 -38.69 6.81 -13.62
C GLU A 425 -37.20 7.15 -13.69
N LEU A 426 -36.62 7.64 -12.59
CA LEU A 426 -35.19 7.94 -12.51
C LEU A 426 -34.34 6.67 -12.66
N ALA A 427 -34.69 5.57 -11.97
CA ALA A 427 -34.00 4.29 -12.12
C ALA A 427 -34.09 3.76 -13.57
N ALA A 428 -35.26 3.84 -14.20
CA ALA A 428 -35.44 3.46 -15.60
C ALA A 428 -34.62 4.33 -16.56
N ALA A 429 -34.49 5.63 -16.28
CA ALA A 429 -33.72 6.57 -17.08
C ALA A 429 -32.20 6.39 -16.95
N LEU A 430 -31.73 5.96 -15.78
CA LEU A 430 -30.35 5.55 -15.53
C LEU A 430 -30.04 4.16 -16.14
N GLY A 431 -31.06 3.30 -16.29
CA GLY A 431 -30.98 2.02 -17.00
C GLY A 431 -30.76 0.81 -16.10
N ASN A 432 -30.40 -0.33 -16.69
CA ASN A 432 -30.38 -1.64 -16.02
C ASN A 432 -29.39 -1.76 -14.84
N GLY A 433 -28.46 -0.82 -14.68
CA GLY A 433 -27.52 -0.76 -13.56
C GLY A 433 -28.12 -0.20 -12.27
N TRP A 434 -29.42 0.13 -12.23
CA TRP A 434 -30.04 0.83 -11.10
C TRP A 434 -31.33 0.16 -10.64
N LYS A 435 -31.60 0.24 -9.34
CA LYS A 435 -32.83 -0.23 -8.69
C LYS A 435 -33.37 0.82 -7.72
N VAL A 436 -34.65 0.68 -7.39
CA VAL A 436 -35.28 1.41 -6.28
C VAL A 436 -35.32 0.50 -5.07
N GLU A 437 -34.76 0.97 -3.96
CA GLU A 437 -34.78 0.29 -2.67
C GLU A 437 -35.08 1.34 -1.58
N ASP A 438 -36.06 1.08 -0.73
CA ASP A 438 -36.51 2.02 0.31
C ASP A 438 -36.78 3.45 -0.19
N SER A 439 -37.41 3.56 -1.36
CA SER A 439 -37.68 4.84 -2.07
C SER A 439 -36.42 5.61 -2.49
N LYS A 440 -35.24 4.99 -2.45
CA LYS A 440 -33.97 5.54 -2.93
C LYS A 440 -33.54 4.84 -4.21
N VAL A 441 -32.96 5.61 -5.12
CA VAL A 441 -32.38 5.09 -6.36
C VAL A 441 -30.91 4.78 -6.09
N ILE A 442 -30.53 3.50 -6.19
CA ILE A 442 -29.19 3.01 -5.89
C ILE A 442 -28.67 2.09 -7.00
N PRO A 443 -27.35 2.02 -7.21
CA PRO A 443 -26.79 1.11 -8.18
C PRO A 443 -27.01 -0.35 -7.79
N VAL A 444 -27.19 -1.20 -8.79
CA VAL A 444 -27.23 -2.65 -8.63
C VAL A 444 -25.81 -3.15 -8.45
N VAL A 445 -25.54 -3.83 -7.34
CA VAL A 445 -24.26 -4.52 -7.13
C VAL A 445 -24.18 -5.72 -8.07
N ILE A 446 -23.09 -5.82 -8.81
CA ILE A 446 -22.81 -6.99 -9.67
C ILE A 446 -21.88 -7.91 -8.91
N TYR A 447 -22.44 -8.91 -8.25
CA TYR A 447 -21.65 -9.92 -7.54
C TYR A 447 -20.87 -10.77 -8.54
N THR A 448 -19.55 -10.72 -8.43
CA THR A 448 -18.64 -11.66 -9.07
C THR A 448 -18.26 -12.71 -8.05
N THR A 449 -18.53 -13.98 -8.32
CA THR A 449 -18.12 -15.08 -7.44
C THR A 449 -16.67 -15.43 -7.75
N TYR A 450 -15.78 -15.22 -6.79
CA TYR A 450 -14.41 -15.73 -6.84
C TYR A 450 -14.35 -16.99 -5.99
N PRO A 451 -14.02 -18.17 -6.55
CA PRO A 451 -13.84 -19.36 -5.74
C PRO A 451 -12.66 -19.13 -4.79
N ALA A 452 -12.86 -19.39 -3.50
CA ALA A 452 -11.77 -19.37 -2.53
C ALA A 452 -10.94 -20.64 -2.70
N TYR A 453 -9.65 -20.50 -3.00
CA TYR A 453 -8.71 -21.62 -3.06
C TYR A 453 -7.29 -21.19 -2.72
N THR A 454 -6.50 -22.16 -2.27
CA THR A 454 -5.07 -22.02 -2.02
C THR A 454 -4.31 -22.81 -3.09
N LEU A 455 -3.41 -22.19 -3.83
CA LEU A 455 -2.69 -22.83 -4.93
C LEU A 455 -1.87 -24.03 -4.42
N GLY A 456 -2.07 -25.19 -5.04
CA GLY A 456 -1.39 -26.43 -4.68
C GLY A 456 -1.96 -27.18 -3.48
N ASP A 457 -2.96 -26.64 -2.78
CA ASP A 457 -3.76 -27.34 -1.77
C ASP A 457 -5.10 -27.73 -2.42
N VAL A 458 -5.15 -28.92 -3.00
CA VAL A 458 -6.27 -29.36 -3.86
C VAL A 458 -7.37 -30.05 -3.07
N ASN A 459 -7.10 -30.40 -1.81
CA ASN A 459 -8.06 -31.05 -0.92
C ASN A 459 -8.54 -30.16 0.24
N ASP A 460 -8.10 -28.90 0.27
CA ASP A 460 -8.55 -27.87 1.22
C ASP A 460 -8.26 -28.28 2.68
N ASP A 461 -7.10 -28.91 2.92
CA ASP A 461 -6.63 -29.31 4.25
C ASP A 461 -5.65 -28.31 4.90
N GLU A 462 -5.50 -27.15 4.27
CA GLU A 462 -4.62 -26.03 4.61
C GLU A 462 -3.11 -26.37 4.48
N LYS A 463 -2.75 -27.46 3.79
CA LYS A 463 -1.35 -27.90 3.65
C LYS A 463 -1.01 -28.34 2.24
N ILE A 464 -0.11 -27.60 1.60
CA ILE A 464 0.49 -28.02 0.33
C ILE A 464 1.51 -29.15 0.57
N ASN A 465 1.17 -30.38 0.22
CA ASN A 465 1.99 -31.55 0.52
C ASN A 465 1.92 -32.67 -0.55
N ALA A 466 2.48 -33.84 -0.21
CA ALA A 466 2.55 -34.96 -1.15
C ALA A 466 1.17 -35.59 -1.46
N VAL A 467 0.16 -35.39 -0.61
CA VAL A 467 -1.22 -35.80 -0.86
C VAL A 467 -1.78 -35.01 -2.03
N ASP A 468 -1.60 -33.68 -2.05
CA ASP A 468 -2.08 -32.81 -3.12
C ASP A 468 -1.50 -33.20 -4.48
N ALA A 469 -0.19 -33.40 -4.54
CA ALA A 469 0.47 -33.87 -5.74
C ALA A 469 -0.06 -35.23 -6.22
N SER A 470 -0.41 -36.12 -5.28
CA SER A 470 -0.97 -37.44 -5.60
C SER A 470 -2.40 -37.32 -6.15
N GLU A 471 -3.18 -36.37 -5.65
CA GLU A 471 -4.51 -36.06 -6.16
C GLU A 471 -4.45 -35.44 -7.56
N VAL A 472 -3.54 -34.49 -7.81
CA VAL A 472 -3.29 -33.92 -9.14
C VAL A 472 -2.89 -35.02 -10.14
N LEU A 473 -2.00 -35.93 -9.76
CA LEU A 473 -1.63 -37.08 -10.60
C LEU A 473 -2.82 -38.02 -10.87
N THR A 474 -3.69 -38.22 -9.87
CA THR A 474 -4.89 -39.04 -10.01
C THR A 474 -5.88 -38.41 -10.99
N TYR A 475 -6.11 -37.10 -10.85
CA TYR A 475 -6.90 -36.32 -11.80
C TYR A 475 -6.34 -36.43 -13.21
N TYR A 476 -5.04 -36.16 -13.39
CA TYR A 476 -4.36 -36.23 -14.68
C TYR A 476 -4.45 -37.63 -15.33
N ALA A 477 -4.28 -38.70 -14.55
CA ALA A 477 -4.40 -40.07 -15.04
C ALA A 477 -5.83 -40.41 -15.50
N ASN A 478 -6.85 -39.92 -14.79
CA ASN A 478 -8.24 -40.09 -15.18
C ASN A 478 -8.57 -39.33 -16.47
N ILE A 479 -8.22 -38.05 -16.56
CA ILE A 479 -8.46 -37.24 -17.77
C ILE A 479 -7.72 -37.82 -18.97
N SER A 480 -6.47 -38.25 -18.81
CA SER A 480 -5.66 -38.90 -19.86
C SER A 480 -6.27 -40.20 -20.38
N THR A 481 -7.17 -40.82 -19.62
CA THR A 481 -7.90 -42.04 -20.02
C THR A 481 -9.36 -41.75 -20.40
N ASN A 482 -9.70 -40.50 -20.71
CA ASN A 482 -11.06 -40.02 -21.04
C ASN A 482 -12.10 -40.35 -19.96
N LYS A 483 -11.69 -40.34 -18.69
CA LYS A 483 -12.58 -40.45 -17.54
C LYS A 483 -12.77 -39.08 -16.90
N ASP A 484 -13.82 -38.98 -16.09
CA ASP A 484 -13.98 -37.82 -15.22
C ASP A 484 -12.82 -37.75 -14.21
N GLY A 485 -12.23 -36.57 -14.09
CA GLY A 485 -11.07 -36.32 -13.24
C GLY A 485 -11.43 -36.24 -11.76
N GLY A 486 -12.69 -35.89 -11.45
CA GLY A 486 -13.22 -35.81 -10.08
C GLY A 486 -12.98 -34.49 -9.36
N PHE A 487 -12.24 -33.55 -9.95
CA PHE A 487 -12.09 -32.19 -9.41
C PHE A 487 -13.27 -31.29 -9.80
N ASP A 488 -13.75 -30.52 -8.84
CA ASP A 488 -14.59 -29.36 -9.11
C ASP A 488 -13.77 -28.20 -9.72
N ASP A 489 -14.44 -27.07 -10.01
CA ASP A 489 -13.77 -25.95 -10.67
C ASP A 489 -12.76 -25.24 -9.76
N THR A 490 -12.97 -25.26 -8.44
CA THR A 490 -12.04 -24.69 -7.44
C THR A 490 -10.79 -25.54 -7.33
N GLN A 491 -10.94 -26.86 -7.25
CA GLN A 491 -9.82 -27.81 -7.22
C GLN A 491 -9.01 -27.77 -8.52
N LYS A 492 -9.65 -27.54 -9.67
CA LYS A 492 -8.93 -27.34 -10.93
C LYS A 492 -8.06 -26.09 -10.92
N LEU A 493 -8.54 -25.00 -10.31
CA LEU A 493 -7.77 -23.77 -10.17
C LEU A 493 -6.60 -23.94 -9.20
N SER A 494 -6.83 -24.59 -8.06
CA SER A 494 -5.76 -24.95 -7.11
C SER A 494 -4.70 -25.86 -7.72
N ALA A 495 -5.10 -26.78 -8.61
CA ALA A 495 -4.21 -27.76 -9.20
C ALA A 495 -3.29 -27.24 -10.31
N ASP A 496 -3.65 -26.17 -11.03
CA ASP A 496 -2.84 -25.58 -12.12
C ASP A 496 -1.80 -24.61 -11.55
N VAL A 497 -0.84 -25.14 -10.81
CA VAL A 497 0.14 -24.33 -10.03
C VAL A 497 1.15 -23.57 -10.89
N ASN A 498 1.30 -23.96 -12.16
CA ASN A 498 2.17 -23.26 -13.10
C ASN A 498 1.41 -22.29 -14.03
N ASN A 499 0.07 -22.25 -13.93
CA ASN A 499 -0.84 -21.36 -14.66
C ASN A 499 -0.71 -21.45 -16.19
N ASP A 500 -0.45 -22.65 -16.73
CA ASP A 500 -0.43 -22.90 -18.18
C ASP A 500 -1.80 -23.31 -18.76
N GLY A 501 -2.83 -23.40 -17.91
CA GLY A 501 -4.18 -23.80 -18.26
C GLY A 501 -4.37 -25.31 -18.37
N LYS A 502 -3.39 -26.12 -17.93
CA LYS A 502 -3.48 -27.58 -17.86
C LYS A 502 -3.23 -28.04 -16.44
N ILE A 503 -3.76 -29.22 -16.13
CA ILE A 503 -3.50 -29.90 -14.86
C ILE A 503 -2.85 -31.23 -15.22
N ASP A 504 -1.54 -31.32 -15.04
CA ASP A 504 -0.75 -32.47 -15.45
C ASP A 504 0.37 -32.82 -14.46
N ALA A 505 1.29 -33.70 -14.90
CA ALA A 505 2.38 -34.16 -14.06
C ALA A 505 3.39 -33.05 -13.71
N VAL A 506 3.43 -31.95 -14.47
CA VAL A 506 4.26 -30.77 -14.16
C VAL A 506 3.74 -30.12 -12.89
N ASP A 507 2.43 -29.94 -12.76
CA ASP A 507 1.83 -29.33 -11.57
C ASP A 507 2.08 -30.14 -10.30
N ALA A 508 1.87 -31.45 -10.38
CA ALA A 508 2.18 -32.35 -9.28
C ALA A 508 3.68 -32.30 -8.90
N SER A 509 4.57 -32.15 -9.88
CA SER A 509 6.01 -32.03 -9.64
C SER A 509 6.37 -30.69 -8.99
N CYS A 510 5.70 -29.60 -9.36
CA CYS A 510 5.82 -28.29 -8.74
C CYS A 510 5.36 -28.33 -7.27
N ILE A 511 4.19 -28.93 -6.99
CA ILE A 511 3.68 -29.13 -5.63
C ILE A 511 4.68 -29.93 -4.77
N LEU A 512 5.19 -31.04 -5.29
CA LEU A 512 6.20 -31.84 -4.57
C LEU A 512 7.50 -31.07 -4.32
N SER A 513 7.94 -30.28 -5.30
CA SER A 513 9.15 -29.47 -5.18
C SER A 513 8.99 -28.40 -4.11
N TYR A 514 7.82 -27.75 -4.07
CA TYR A 514 7.48 -26.78 -3.03
C TYR A 514 7.35 -27.43 -1.66
N TYR A 515 6.68 -28.58 -1.56
CA TYR A 515 6.60 -29.36 -0.31
C TYR A 515 8.00 -29.73 0.24
N ALA A 516 8.93 -30.13 -0.64
CA ALA A 516 10.31 -30.43 -0.24
C ALA A 516 11.06 -29.17 0.24
N TYR A 517 10.88 -28.04 -0.44
CA TYR A 517 11.44 -26.73 -0.05
C TYR A 517 10.93 -26.30 1.32
N THR A 518 9.62 -26.32 1.52
CA THR A 518 8.97 -25.90 2.77
C THR A 518 9.30 -26.80 3.95
N SER A 519 9.55 -28.09 3.71
CA SER A 519 9.98 -29.04 4.75
C SER A 519 11.40 -28.82 5.27
N THR A 520 12.22 -28.02 4.55
CA THR A 520 13.65 -27.81 4.86
C THR A 520 14.01 -26.35 5.13
N THR A 521 13.04 -25.45 5.00
CA THR A 521 13.23 -23.99 5.12
C THR A 521 12.64 -23.47 6.42
N ASN A 522 13.31 -22.51 7.07
CA ASN A 522 12.80 -21.84 8.25
C ASN A 522 11.53 -21.04 7.89
N ASP A 523 10.46 -21.18 8.68
CA ASP A 523 9.16 -20.55 8.43
C ASP A 523 9.26 -19.02 8.24
N ALA A 524 10.18 -18.34 8.94
CA ALA A 524 10.40 -16.90 8.80
C ALA A 524 10.94 -16.46 7.41
N THR A 525 11.37 -17.39 6.57
CA THR A 525 11.94 -17.13 5.23
C THR A 525 11.21 -17.87 4.11
N LYS A 526 10.07 -18.48 4.44
CA LYS A 526 9.31 -19.34 3.55
C LYS A 526 8.61 -18.49 2.50
N LYS A 527 8.93 -18.75 1.22
CA LYS A 527 8.20 -18.18 0.10
C LYS A 527 6.83 -18.84 -0.07
N SER A 528 5.88 -18.14 -0.66
CA SER A 528 4.68 -18.76 -1.20
C SER A 528 5.04 -19.71 -2.35
N ILE A 529 4.10 -20.58 -2.76
CA ILE A 529 4.36 -21.50 -3.88
C ILE A 529 4.58 -20.72 -5.19
N GLU A 530 3.90 -19.60 -5.39
CA GLU A 530 4.07 -18.74 -6.57
C GLU A 530 5.48 -18.13 -6.62
N ASP A 531 5.95 -17.56 -5.50
CA ASP A 531 7.28 -16.96 -5.42
C ASP A 531 8.42 -17.98 -5.44
N PHE A 532 8.11 -19.24 -5.13
CA PHE A 532 9.02 -20.37 -5.33
C PHE A 532 9.09 -20.80 -6.81
N LEU A 533 7.98 -20.70 -7.55
CA LEU A 533 7.89 -21.11 -8.96
C LEU A 533 8.33 -20.04 -9.96
N LYS A 534 8.43 -18.78 -9.55
CA LYS A 534 9.09 -17.69 -10.31
C LYS A 534 10.61 -17.83 -10.30
#